data_AF-A0A7Y2VJ62-F1
#
_entry.id   AF-A0A7Y2VJ62-F1
#
_cell.length_a   1.000
_cell.length_b   1.000
_cell.length_c   1.000
_cell.angle_alpha   90.00
_cell.angle_beta   90.00
_cell.angle_gamma   90.00
#
_symmetry.space_group_name_H-M   'P 1'
#
loop_
_entity.id
_entity.type
_entity.pdbx_description
1 polymer ?
#
loop_
_entity_poly.entity_id
_entity_poly.type
_entity_poly.pdbx_seq_one_letter_code
_entity_poly.pdbx_strand_id
1 'polypeptide(L)'
;MGRASRRKRERAEAAEPAAAASPRTRKPYVFLGAVLAAALVFAWGVWQFVRESSPPAPEALVLPDPDRSTMTAPVARAISQARAAALASPGAASAVGHYCQVLHAHWLHEEAADCYDVARRLAPRDFRWVY
;
A
#
# COMPACT_ATOMS: atom_id res chain seq x y z
N MET A 1 -13.07 7.05 87.52
CA MET A 1 -13.04 5.57 87.67
C MET A 1 -14.35 5.04 87.12
N GLY A 2 -14.47 4.06 86.22
CA GLY A 2 -13.52 3.12 85.69
C GLY A 2 -14.30 1.92 85.14
N ARG A 3 -14.41 1.84 83.81
CA ARG A 3 -14.27 0.62 82.99
C ARG A 3 -14.75 -0.69 83.65
N ALA A 4 -16.04 -0.97 83.56
CA ALA A 4 -16.54 -2.35 83.64
C ALA A 4 -17.57 -2.53 82.52
N SER A 5 -17.07 -2.91 81.35
CA SER A 5 -17.40 -4.23 80.82
C SER A 5 -18.85 -4.27 80.31
N ARG A 6 -19.16 -3.60 79.19
CA ARG A 6 -18.48 -3.68 77.89
C ARG A 6 -18.35 -5.11 77.31
N ARG A 7 -18.53 -6.16 78.12
CA ARG A 7 -18.43 -7.58 77.73
C ARG A 7 -19.68 -8.16 77.07
N LYS A 8 -20.84 -7.53 77.25
CA LYS A 8 -22.10 -8.07 76.70
C LYS A 8 -22.36 -7.70 75.24
N ARG A 9 -21.64 -6.71 74.69
CA ARG A 9 -21.72 -6.37 73.26
C ARG A 9 -20.78 -7.20 72.38
N GLU A 10 -19.76 -7.84 72.96
CA GLU A 10 -18.83 -8.73 72.23
C GLU A 10 -19.51 -10.00 71.69
N ARG A 11 -20.75 -10.31 72.09
CA ARG A 11 -21.51 -11.45 71.56
C ARG A 11 -22.38 -11.14 70.34
N ALA A 12 -22.50 -9.86 69.96
CA ALA A 12 -23.17 -9.47 68.71
C ALA A 12 -22.21 -9.45 67.51
N GLU A 13 -20.92 -9.70 67.74
CA GLU A 13 -19.83 -9.56 66.77
C GLU A 13 -19.21 -10.92 66.39
N ALA A 14 -20.01 -11.98 66.43
CA ALA A 14 -19.61 -13.32 66.00
C ALA A 14 -20.70 -13.96 65.13
N ALA A 15 -21.02 -13.29 64.03
CA ALA A 15 -21.68 -13.89 62.88
C ALA A 15 -21.29 -13.06 61.65
N GLU A 16 -20.01 -13.16 61.29
CA GLU A 16 -19.52 -12.78 59.99
C GLU A 16 -19.66 -14.01 59.08
N PRO A 17 -20.72 -14.15 58.27
CA PRO A 17 -20.58 -14.90 57.04
C PRO A 17 -19.76 -14.03 56.10
N ALA A 18 -18.51 -14.47 55.93
CA ALA A 18 -17.57 -14.12 54.88
C ALA A 18 -18.17 -13.19 53.81
N ALA A 19 -17.66 -11.96 53.79
CA ALA A 19 -17.82 -11.06 52.65
C ALA A 19 -17.44 -11.83 51.37
N ALA A 20 -18.47 -12.29 50.66
CA ALA A 20 -18.33 -12.69 49.27
C ALA A 20 -17.81 -11.45 48.55
N ALA A 21 -16.51 -11.44 48.30
CA ALA A 21 -15.86 -10.47 47.45
C ALA A 21 -16.46 -10.61 46.05
N SER A 22 -17.55 -9.87 45.82
CA SER A 22 -18.11 -9.71 44.48
C SER A 22 -16.98 -9.15 43.61
N PRO A 23 -16.64 -9.82 42.50
CA PRO A 23 -15.55 -9.37 41.65
C PRO A 23 -15.90 -7.97 41.17
N ARG A 24 -15.02 -7.00 41.50
CA ARG A 24 -15.06 -5.64 40.96
C ARG A 24 -15.22 -5.74 39.44
N THR A 25 -16.44 -5.56 38.96
CA THR A 25 -16.81 -5.52 37.56
C THR A 25 -16.12 -4.31 36.95
N ARG A 26 -14.92 -4.54 36.43
CA ARG A 26 -14.15 -3.54 35.70
C ARG A 26 -14.96 -3.16 34.48
N LYS A 27 -15.34 -1.88 34.45
CA LYS A 27 -16.29 -1.26 33.53
C LYS A 27 -15.98 -1.66 32.07
N PRO A 28 -16.92 -2.27 31.33
CA PRO A 28 -16.70 -2.76 29.96
C PRO A 28 -16.34 -1.64 28.96
N TYR A 29 -16.62 -0.38 29.31
CA TYR A 29 -16.24 0.81 28.55
C TYR A 29 -14.72 1.01 28.44
N VAL A 30 -13.93 0.51 29.39
CA VAL A 30 -12.46 0.58 29.32
C VAL A 30 -11.93 -0.39 28.25
N PHE A 31 -12.53 -1.57 28.15
CA PHE A 31 -12.23 -2.53 27.09
C PHE A 31 -12.66 -2.01 25.72
N LEU A 32 -13.85 -1.41 25.63
CA LEU A 32 -14.34 -0.82 24.39
C LEU A 32 -13.43 0.32 23.89
N GLY A 33 -12.98 1.18 24.80
CA GLY A 33 -12.03 2.25 24.48
C GLY A 33 -10.67 1.72 24.01
N ALA A 34 -10.16 0.66 24.65
CA ALA A 34 -8.91 0.03 24.25
C ALA A 34 -8.98 -0.61 22.86
N VAL A 35 -10.10 -1.27 22.53
CA VAL A 35 -10.33 -1.86 21.21
C VAL A 35 -10.41 -0.79 20.12
N LEU A 36 -11.13 0.31 20.37
CA LEU A 36 -11.20 1.43 19.43
C LEU A 36 -9.83 2.08 19.20
N ALA A 37 -9.04 2.28 20.25
CA ALA A 37 -7.69 2.81 20.12
C ALA A 37 -6.79 1.87 19.31
N ALA A 38 -6.85 0.56 19.56
CA ALA A 38 -6.09 -0.43 18.80
C ALA A 38 -6.50 -0.46 17.32
N ALA A 39 -7.80 -0.37 17.02
CA ALA A 39 -8.30 -0.31 15.66
C ALA A 39 -7.83 0.96 14.92
N LEU A 40 -7.81 2.11 15.60
CA LEU A 40 -7.30 3.36 15.02
C LEU A 40 -5.80 3.30 14.73
N VAL A 41 -5.00 2.73 15.65
CA VAL A 41 -3.56 2.53 15.43
C VAL A 41 -3.32 1.56 14.28
N PHE A 42 -4.10 0.48 14.20
CA PHE A 42 -3.98 -0.49 13.11
C PHE A 42 -4.36 0.13 11.76
N ALA A 43 -5.48 0.87 11.70
CA ALA A 43 -5.91 1.59 10.50
C ALA A 43 -4.86 2.63 10.08
N TRP A 44 -4.27 3.36 11.02
CA TRP A 44 -3.19 4.30 10.72
C TRP A 44 -1.94 3.57 10.21
N GLY A 45 -1.52 2.47 10.85
CA GLY A 45 -0.40 1.66 10.39
C GLY A 45 -0.59 1.13 8.97
N VAL A 46 -1.78 0.61 8.66
CA VAL A 46 -2.14 0.17 7.31
C VAL A 46 -2.12 1.34 6.32
N TRP A 47 -2.66 2.50 6.69
CA TRP A 47 -2.67 3.68 5.83
C TRP A 47 -1.25 4.21 5.55
N GLN A 48 -0.37 4.24 6.55
CA GLN A 48 1.03 4.62 6.36
C GLN A 48 1.76 3.61 5.48
N PHE A 49 1.54 2.31 5.70
CA PHE A 49 2.13 1.26 4.87
C PHE A 49 1.69 1.36 3.41
N VAL A 50 0.41 1.66 3.15
CA VAL A 50 -0.12 1.90 1.80
C VAL A 50 0.46 3.18 1.18
N ARG A 51 0.67 4.24 1.98
CA ARG A 51 1.32 5.49 1.51
C ARG A 51 2.78 5.29 1.16
N GLU A 52 3.54 4.57 1.96
CA GLU A 52 4.95 4.24 1.68
C GLU A 52 5.07 3.27 0.49
N SER A 53 4.08 2.38 0.33
CA SER A 53 3.99 1.47 -0.83
C SER A 53 3.50 2.17 -2.10
N SER A 54 3.02 3.42 -2.02
CA SER A 54 2.68 4.19 -3.20
C SER A 54 3.99 4.60 -3.88
N PRO A 55 4.32 4.09 -5.07
CA PRO A 55 5.53 4.51 -5.77
C PRO A 55 5.52 6.03 -5.93
N PRO A 56 6.69 6.69 -5.84
CA PRO A 56 6.79 8.13 -6.07
C PRO A 56 6.12 8.46 -7.41
N ALA A 57 5.42 9.61 -7.46
CA ALA A 57 4.74 10.08 -8.65
C ALA A 57 5.66 9.88 -9.86
N PRO A 58 5.23 9.10 -10.87
CA PRO A 58 6.15 8.64 -11.89
C PRO A 58 6.75 9.86 -12.58
N GLU A 59 8.09 9.93 -12.65
CA GLU A 59 8.74 10.75 -13.66
C GLU A 59 8.02 10.44 -14.97
N ALA A 60 7.46 11.48 -15.59
CA ALA A 60 6.61 11.30 -16.76
C ALA A 60 7.38 10.47 -17.78
N LEU A 61 6.87 9.28 -18.09
CA LEU A 61 7.51 8.38 -19.05
C LEU A 61 7.53 9.10 -20.41
N VAL A 62 8.71 9.58 -20.80
CA VAL A 62 8.92 10.21 -22.10
C VAL A 62 9.27 9.10 -23.10
N LEU A 63 8.32 8.78 -23.98
CA LEU A 63 8.53 7.88 -25.11
C LEU A 63 8.56 8.68 -26.42
N PRO A 64 9.45 8.32 -27.36
CA PRO A 64 9.46 8.86 -28.71
C PRO A 64 8.06 8.82 -29.35
N ASP A 65 7.74 9.83 -30.16
CA ASP A 65 6.49 9.93 -30.92
C ASP A 65 6.83 10.35 -32.36
N PRO A 66 7.16 9.38 -33.23
CA PRO A 66 7.55 9.68 -34.60
C PRO A 66 6.39 10.27 -35.38
N ASP A 67 6.70 11.11 -36.39
CA ASP A 67 5.68 11.57 -37.32
C ASP A 67 5.13 10.39 -38.13
N ARG A 68 3.82 10.24 -38.09
CA ARG A 68 3.06 9.17 -38.75
C ARG A 68 2.32 9.65 -39.98
N SER A 69 2.42 10.93 -40.34
CA SER A 69 1.63 11.58 -41.40
C SER A 69 1.83 10.96 -42.79
N THR A 70 3.02 10.41 -43.04
CA THR A 70 3.41 9.79 -44.32
C THR A 70 3.27 8.26 -44.32
N MET A 71 2.90 7.66 -43.18
CA MET A 71 2.80 6.22 -43.03
C MET A 71 1.45 5.68 -43.52
N THR A 72 1.42 4.41 -43.91
CA THR A 72 0.14 3.74 -44.20
C THR A 72 -0.73 3.65 -42.94
N ALA A 73 -2.05 3.72 -43.11
CA ALA A 73 -2.99 3.70 -41.98
C ALA A 73 -2.84 2.47 -41.04
N PRO A 74 -2.51 1.25 -41.53
CA PRO A 74 -2.22 0.12 -40.65
C PRO A 74 -0.98 0.34 -39.77
N VAL A 75 0.11 0.85 -40.35
CA VAL A 75 1.38 1.11 -39.63
C VAL A 75 1.20 2.21 -38.59
N ALA A 76 0.62 3.34 -38.99
CA ALA A 76 0.34 4.45 -38.07
C ALA A 76 -0.51 4.00 -36.87
N ARG A 77 -1.49 3.12 -37.10
CA ARG A 77 -2.36 2.57 -36.04
C ARG A 77 -1.60 1.63 -35.12
N ALA A 78 -0.78 0.73 -35.65
CA ALA A 78 0.03 -0.20 -34.85
C ALA A 78 0.96 0.57 -33.90
N ILE A 79 1.68 1.57 -34.41
CA ILE A 79 2.55 2.44 -33.61
C ILE A 79 1.75 3.18 -32.53
N SER A 80 0.61 3.76 -32.90
CA SER A 80 -0.25 4.51 -31.96
C SER A 80 -0.78 3.63 -30.82
N GLN A 81 -1.23 2.42 -31.13
CA GLN A 81 -1.78 1.47 -30.16
C GLN A 81 -0.68 0.97 -29.21
N ALA A 82 0.48 0.60 -29.76
CA ALA A 82 1.61 0.16 -28.94
C ALA A 82 2.11 1.28 -28.02
N ARG A 83 2.20 2.52 -28.50
CA ARG A 83 2.55 3.69 -27.68
C ARG A 83 1.53 3.92 -26.56
N ALA A 84 0.23 3.87 -26.89
CA ALA A 84 -0.83 4.04 -25.90
C ALA A 84 -0.77 2.96 -24.81
N ALA A 85 -0.49 1.70 -25.17
CA ALA A 85 -0.34 0.61 -24.21
C ALA A 85 0.87 0.81 -23.29
N ALA A 86 2.01 1.27 -23.83
CA ALA A 86 3.19 1.59 -23.04
C ALA A 86 2.93 2.74 -22.05
N LEU A 87 2.25 3.81 -22.50
CA LEU A 87 1.88 4.95 -21.65
C LEU A 87 0.85 4.58 -20.58
N ALA A 88 -0.04 3.62 -20.85
CA ALA A 88 -0.99 3.12 -19.86
C ALA A 88 -0.33 2.27 -18.76
N SER A 89 0.92 1.84 -18.94
CA SER A 89 1.67 1.03 -17.98
C SER A 89 3.15 1.45 -17.94
N PRO A 90 3.45 2.67 -17.45
CA PRO A 90 4.74 3.30 -17.68
C PRO A 90 5.91 2.61 -16.96
N GLY A 91 5.64 1.83 -15.91
CA GLY A 91 6.65 1.02 -15.21
C GLY A 91 6.82 -0.40 -15.76
N ALA A 92 6.00 -0.81 -16.72
CA ALA A 92 6.05 -2.16 -17.27
C ALA A 92 7.04 -2.23 -18.44
N ALA A 93 8.27 -2.69 -18.17
CA ALA A 93 9.32 -2.83 -19.18
C ALA A 93 8.87 -3.65 -20.41
N SER A 94 7.99 -4.63 -20.24
CA SER A 94 7.41 -5.40 -21.35
C SER A 94 6.48 -4.58 -22.25
N ALA A 95 5.69 -3.65 -21.68
CA ALA A 95 4.80 -2.80 -22.46
C ALA A 95 5.60 -1.75 -23.25
N VAL A 96 6.60 -1.13 -22.60
CA VAL A 96 7.54 -0.21 -23.27
C VAL A 96 8.35 -0.94 -24.34
N GLY A 97 8.94 -2.08 -24.00
CA GLY A 97 9.72 -2.89 -24.93
C GLY A 97 8.93 -3.37 -26.16
N HIS A 98 7.64 -3.69 -25.99
CA HIS A 98 6.76 -4.00 -27.13
C HIS A 98 6.61 -2.79 -28.07
N TYR A 99 6.45 -1.58 -27.54
CA TYR A 99 6.44 -0.37 -28.36
C TYR A 99 7.76 -0.18 -29.12
N CYS A 100 8.90 -0.38 -28.46
CA CYS A 100 10.21 -0.28 -29.10
C CYS A 100 10.38 -1.30 -30.24
N GLN A 101 9.87 -2.52 -30.07
CA GLN A 101 9.85 -3.54 -31.10
C GLN A 101 8.99 -3.15 -32.31
N VAL A 102 7.82 -2.53 -32.07
CA VAL A 102 6.95 -2.03 -33.15
C VAL A 102 7.66 -0.91 -33.94
N LEU A 103 8.34 0.02 -33.27
CA LEU A 103 9.16 1.03 -33.94
C LEU A 103 10.26 0.38 -34.79
N HIS A 104 11.00 -0.57 -34.19
CA HIS A 104 12.08 -1.28 -34.87
C HIS A 104 11.58 -2.04 -36.11
N ALA A 105 10.44 -2.74 -36.00
CA ALA A 105 9.84 -3.50 -37.09
C ALA A 105 9.41 -2.64 -38.28
N HIS A 106 9.22 -1.33 -38.07
CA HIS A 106 8.88 -0.35 -39.10
C HIS A 106 10.06 0.56 -39.47
N TRP A 107 11.30 0.13 -39.19
CA TRP A 107 12.55 0.82 -39.53
C TRP A 107 12.73 2.21 -38.91
N LEU A 108 12.02 2.51 -37.82
CA LEU A 108 12.19 3.73 -37.02
C LEU A 108 13.30 3.50 -36.00
N HIS A 109 14.53 3.33 -36.51
CA HIS A 109 15.65 2.81 -35.73
C HIS A 109 16.14 3.79 -34.65
N GLU A 110 16.14 5.10 -34.93
CA GLU A 110 16.56 6.11 -33.96
C GLU A 110 15.57 6.17 -32.79
N GLU A 111 14.28 6.25 -33.08
CA GLU A 111 13.23 6.25 -32.06
C GLU A 111 13.16 4.92 -31.31
N ALA A 112 13.42 3.81 -31.99
CA ALA A 112 13.49 2.50 -31.35
C ALA A 112 14.65 2.42 -30.35
N ALA A 113 15.84 2.94 -30.70
CA ALA A 113 17.00 2.96 -29.82
C ALA A 113 16.72 3.79 -28.56
N ASP A 114 16.19 5.02 -28.72
CA ASP A 114 15.78 5.88 -27.61
C ASP A 114 14.73 5.19 -26.72
N CYS A 115 13.81 4.44 -27.32
CA CYS A 115 12.81 3.67 -26.60
C CYS A 115 13.44 2.50 -25.81
N TYR A 116 14.37 1.74 -26.40
CA TYR A 116 15.03 0.62 -25.72
C TYR A 116 15.85 1.09 -24.52
N ASP A 117 16.43 2.28 -24.58
CA ASP A 117 17.09 2.91 -23.44
C ASP A 117 16.16 3.05 -22.23
N VAL A 118 14.89 3.38 -22.47
CA VAL A 118 13.87 3.43 -21.42
C VAL A 118 13.54 2.02 -20.91
N ALA A 119 13.29 1.06 -21.80
CA ALA A 119 12.99 -0.33 -21.43
C ALA A 119 14.12 -0.96 -20.59
N ARG A 120 15.37 -0.67 -20.94
CA ARG A 120 16.58 -1.09 -20.22
C ARG A 120 16.67 -0.47 -18.82
N ARG A 121 16.31 0.81 -18.65
CA ARG A 121 16.23 1.43 -17.31
C ARG A 121 15.15 0.79 -16.44
N LEU A 122 14.01 0.42 -17.04
CA LEU A 122 12.91 -0.23 -16.32
C LEU A 122 13.24 -1.69 -15.93
N ALA A 123 13.99 -2.42 -16.75
CA ALA A 123 14.38 -3.80 -16.49
C ALA A 123 15.87 -4.06 -16.84
N PRO A 124 16.83 -3.57 -16.04
CA PRO A 124 18.26 -3.60 -16.39
C PRO A 124 18.88 -4.99 -16.43
N ARG A 125 18.21 -6.00 -15.87
CA ARG A 125 18.67 -7.40 -15.88
C ARG A 125 18.03 -8.25 -16.96
N ASP A 126 17.10 -7.68 -17.73
CA ASP A 126 16.38 -8.38 -18.79
C ASP A 126 17.11 -8.18 -20.11
N PHE A 127 17.74 -9.25 -20.60
CA PHE A 127 18.58 -9.23 -21.81
C PHE A 127 17.81 -8.84 -23.08
N ARG A 128 16.47 -8.92 -23.06
CA ARG A 128 15.62 -8.59 -24.22
C ARG A 128 15.71 -7.12 -24.63
N TRP A 129 16.21 -6.23 -23.76
CA TRP A 129 16.23 -4.78 -23.99
C TRP A 129 17.65 -4.21 -24.15
N VAL A 130 18.65 -5.06 -24.44
CA VAL A 130 20.08 -4.66 -24.56
C VAL A 130 20.44 -4.24 -26.00
N TYR A 131 19.47 -3.72 -26.75
CA TYR A 131 19.66 -3.26 -28.13
C TYR A 131 20.42 -1.92 -28.20
#